data_AF-A0A537H496-F1
#
_entry.id   AF-A0A537H496-F1
#
_cell.length_a   1.000
_cell.length_b   1.000
_cell.length_c   1.000
_cell.angle_alpha   90.00
_cell.angle_beta   90.00
_cell.angle_gamma   90.00
#
_symmetry.space_group_name_H-M   'P 1'
#
loop_
_entity.id
_entity.type
_entity.pdbx_description
1 polymer ?
#
loop_
_entity_poly.entity_id
_entity_poly.type
_entity_poly.pdbx_seq_one_letter_code
_entity_poly.pdbx_strand_id
1 'polypeptide(L)'
;MSKDPTPSQVVAGQQSGKPESRTSLARTLGRSTATLMTASMIIGTGIFGALGSATAKAGSGILISMTLGGLIALATGISAAQLGVNYPKEGGAFTWSREFNHKTVGFIAGCAYLGKGIFSLSVISLAFASYSVQIIPGLPIQLFAGAVILAVMVLNFFHVQLTTKVLITLKSIRG
;
A
#
# COMPACT_ATOMS: atom_id res chain seq x y z
N MET A 1 11.12 43.86 44.56
CA MET A 1 9.97 43.58 43.68
C MET A 1 10.48 43.50 42.25
N SER A 2 11.22 42.42 41.93
CA SER A 2 11.77 42.18 40.59
C SER A 2 11.06 40.95 40.04
N LYS A 3 10.23 41.16 39.03
CA LYS A 3 9.35 40.15 38.44
C LYS A 3 10.19 39.32 37.48
N ASP A 4 10.33 38.03 37.75
CA ASP A 4 10.89 37.10 36.77
C ASP A 4 10.03 37.08 35.50
N PRO A 5 10.64 37.03 34.30
CA PRO A 5 9.90 36.97 33.05
C PRO A 5 9.18 35.63 32.90
N THR A 6 7.91 35.71 32.51
CA THR A 6 7.00 34.58 32.31
C THR A 6 7.38 33.77 31.05
N PRO A 7 7.21 32.42 31.04
CA PRO A 7 7.64 31.54 29.93
C PRO A 7 6.99 31.79 28.55
N SER A 8 6.04 32.71 28.45
CA SER A 8 5.30 33.04 27.22
C SER A 8 6.10 33.88 26.21
N GLN A 9 7.23 34.46 26.60
CA GLN A 9 8.03 35.33 25.74
C GLN A 9 9.16 34.60 24.98
N VAL A 10 9.47 33.35 25.35
CA VAL A 10 10.53 32.55 24.68
C VAL A 10 10.01 31.87 23.40
N VAL A 11 8.70 31.80 23.21
CA VAL A 11 8.07 31.11 22.06
C VAL A 11 7.83 32.06 20.87
N ALA A 12 7.97 33.37 21.06
CA ALA A 12 7.69 34.37 20.02
C ALA A 12 8.81 34.55 18.96
N GLY A 13 9.91 33.79 19.04
CA GLY A 13 11.13 34.03 18.25
C GLY A 13 11.49 33.01 17.15
N GLN A 14 10.71 31.94 16.93
CA GLN A 14 11.09 30.86 15.99
C GLN A 14 9.91 30.38 15.13
N GLN A 15 9.24 31.30 14.43
CA GLN A 15 8.44 30.97 13.24
C GLN A 15 8.88 31.84 12.07
N SER A 16 10.15 31.70 11.68
CA SER A 16 10.61 32.10 10.35
C SER A 16 11.16 30.87 9.64
N GLY A 17 10.23 30.00 9.23
CA GLY A 17 10.48 28.87 8.34
C GLY A 17 9.57 29.04 7.14
N LYS A 18 10.16 29.49 6.03
CA LYS A 18 9.64 29.50 4.65
C LYS A 18 8.47 28.52 4.46
N PRO A 19 7.29 28.94 3.96
CA PRO A 19 6.22 28.00 3.68
C PRO A 19 6.72 27.08 2.57
N GLU A 20 7.13 25.86 2.92
CA GLU A 20 7.23 24.80 1.95
C GLU A 20 5.83 24.67 1.35
N SER A 21 5.74 25.01 0.07
CA SER A 21 4.59 24.73 -0.77
C SER A 21 4.35 23.22 -0.70
N ARG A 22 3.51 22.79 0.26
CA ARG A 22 2.90 21.46 0.22
C ARG A 22 2.09 21.45 -1.05
N THR A 23 2.67 20.87 -2.09
CA THR A 23 1.97 20.59 -3.34
C THR A 23 0.89 19.58 -2.98
N SER A 24 -0.28 20.08 -2.57
CA SER A 24 -1.42 19.25 -2.19
C SER A 24 -1.84 18.48 -3.44
N LEU A 25 -1.83 17.15 -3.33
CA LEU A 25 -2.32 16.28 -4.40
C LEU A 25 -3.74 16.71 -4.77
N ALA A 26 -3.97 16.97 -6.05
CA ALA A 26 -5.31 17.30 -6.54
C ALA A 26 -6.24 16.13 -6.19
N ARG A 27 -7.39 16.41 -5.53
CA ARG A 27 -8.42 15.40 -5.26
C ARG A 27 -9.17 15.05 -6.54
N THR A 28 -8.51 14.32 -7.42
CA THR A 28 -9.05 13.88 -8.72
C THR A 28 -9.75 12.52 -8.65
N LEU A 29 -9.56 11.77 -7.56
CA LEU A 29 -10.20 10.46 -7.40
C LEU A 29 -11.64 10.61 -6.88
N GLY A 30 -12.60 10.30 -7.75
CA GLY A 30 -14.02 10.21 -7.39
C GLY A 30 -14.34 8.95 -6.58
N ARG A 31 -15.51 8.96 -5.91
CA ARG A 31 -15.99 7.81 -5.11
C ARG A 31 -16.09 6.53 -5.94
N SER A 32 -16.61 6.63 -7.16
CA SER A 32 -16.73 5.51 -8.11
C SER A 32 -15.36 4.96 -8.52
N THR A 33 -14.39 5.83 -8.84
CA THR A 33 -13.03 5.40 -9.19
C THR A 33 -12.37 4.67 -8.02
N ALA A 34 -12.54 5.17 -6.80
CA ALA A 34 -11.97 4.55 -5.60
C ALA A 34 -12.60 3.17 -5.29
N THR A 35 -13.91 3.03 -5.46
CA THR A 35 -14.59 1.73 -5.26
C THR A 35 -14.22 0.73 -6.34
N LEU A 36 -14.17 1.15 -7.61
CA LEU A 36 -13.77 0.29 -8.72
C LEU A 36 -12.30 -0.17 -8.58
N MET A 37 -11.41 0.73 -8.17
CA MET A 37 -10.01 0.38 -7.89
C MET A 37 -9.90 -0.68 -6.79
N THR A 38 -10.70 -0.53 -5.73
CA THR A 38 -10.72 -1.51 -4.64
C THR A 38 -11.30 -2.85 -5.11
N ALA A 39 -12.37 -2.82 -5.90
CA ALA A 39 -12.99 -4.03 -6.46
C ALA A 39 -12.03 -4.79 -7.37
N SER A 40 -11.27 -4.10 -8.23
CA SER A 40 -10.29 -4.74 -9.12
C SER A 40 -9.15 -5.40 -8.35
N MET A 41 -8.68 -4.79 -7.26
CA MET A 41 -7.64 -5.36 -6.40
C MET A 41 -8.09 -6.67 -5.74
N ILE A 42 -9.35 -6.72 -5.25
CA ILE A 42 -9.92 -7.90 -4.58
C ILE A 42 -10.11 -9.05 -5.58
N ILE A 43 -10.74 -8.75 -6.74
CA ILE A 43 -11.04 -9.76 -7.77
C ILE A 43 -9.75 -10.35 -8.33
N GLY A 44 -8.74 -9.51 -8.63
CA GLY A 44 -7.48 -9.94 -9.22
C GLY A 44 -6.72 -10.93 -8.35
N THR A 45 -6.26 -10.50 -7.18
CA THR A 45 -5.38 -11.33 -6.34
C THR A 45 -6.13 -12.50 -5.71
N GLY A 46 -7.40 -12.32 -5.32
CA GLY A 46 -8.16 -13.32 -4.57
C GLY A 46 -8.59 -14.51 -5.42
N ILE A 47 -9.32 -14.25 -6.51
CA ILE A 47 -9.92 -15.31 -7.32
C ILE A 47 -8.85 -16.05 -8.11
N PHE A 48 -7.92 -15.34 -8.73
CA PHE A 48 -6.88 -15.96 -9.56
C PHE A 48 -5.70 -16.47 -8.76
N GLY A 49 -5.38 -15.90 -7.59
CA GLY A 49 -4.20 -16.29 -6.82
C GLY A 49 -4.44 -17.41 -5.81
N ALA A 50 -5.58 -17.37 -5.11
CA ALA A 50 -5.80 -18.23 -3.95
C ALA A 50 -6.89 -19.29 -4.16
N LEU A 51 -7.93 -18.98 -4.93
CA LEU A 51 -9.15 -19.80 -5.00
C LEU A 51 -8.88 -21.22 -5.50
N GLY A 52 -8.04 -21.40 -6.52
CA GLY A 52 -7.70 -22.73 -7.04
C GLY A 52 -7.07 -23.64 -5.97
N SER A 53 -6.03 -23.14 -5.29
CA SER A 53 -5.36 -23.89 -4.22
C SER A 53 -6.24 -24.08 -2.98
N ALA A 54 -7.11 -23.12 -2.68
CA ALA A 54 -8.04 -23.19 -1.56
C ALA A 54 -9.13 -24.24 -1.80
N THR A 55 -9.72 -24.28 -3.00
CA THR A 55 -10.73 -25.28 -3.38
C THR A 55 -10.14 -26.69 -3.40
N ALA A 56 -8.89 -26.85 -3.87
CA ALA A 56 -8.21 -28.14 -3.86
C ALA A 56 -8.02 -28.71 -2.43
N LYS A 57 -7.84 -27.83 -1.43
CA LYS A 57 -7.68 -28.23 -0.02
C LYS A 57 -9.00 -28.35 0.74
N ALA A 58 -9.95 -27.46 0.50
CA ALA A 58 -11.21 -27.40 1.24
C ALA A 58 -12.30 -28.29 0.64
N GLY A 59 -12.20 -28.67 -0.64
CA GLY A 59 -13.21 -29.47 -1.33
C GLY A 59 -14.60 -28.83 -1.25
N SER A 60 -15.57 -29.60 -0.77
CA SER A 60 -16.95 -29.14 -0.57
C SER A 60 -17.11 -28.07 0.52
N GLY A 61 -16.13 -27.93 1.42
CA GLY A 61 -16.14 -26.95 2.52
C GLY A 61 -15.78 -25.52 2.10
N ILE A 62 -15.39 -25.29 0.83
CA ILE A 62 -14.90 -23.99 0.36
C ILE A 62 -15.89 -22.84 0.60
N LEU A 63 -17.20 -23.09 0.47
CA LEU A 63 -18.24 -22.09 0.68
C LEU A 63 -18.29 -21.62 2.14
N ILE A 64 -18.10 -22.53 3.09
CA ILE A 64 -18.06 -22.21 4.52
C ILE A 64 -16.81 -21.38 4.81
N SER A 65 -15.65 -21.79 4.29
CA SER A 65 -14.40 -21.04 4.44
C SER A 65 -14.47 -19.65 3.81
N MET A 66 -15.08 -19.51 2.62
CA MET A 66 -15.28 -18.22 1.97
C MET A 66 -16.24 -17.32 2.75
N THR A 67 -17.32 -17.88 3.31
CA THR A 67 -18.27 -17.11 4.12
C THR A 67 -17.60 -16.57 5.38
N LEU A 68 -16.85 -17.43 6.09
CA LEU A 68 -16.13 -17.04 7.29
C LEU A 68 -15.00 -16.04 7.00
N GLY A 69 -14.22 -16.28 5.94
CA GLY A 69 -13.19 -15.35 5.49
C GLY A 69 -13.77 -14.00 5.05
N GLY A 70 -14.92 -14.01 4.39
CA GLY A 70 -15.67 -12.82 4.01
C GLY A 70 -16.12 -12.00 5.20
N LEU A 71 -16.64 -12.63 6.26
CA LEU A 71 -17.02 -11.94 7.50
C LEU A 71 -15.82 -11.26 8.17
N ILE A 72 -14.68 -11.95 8.25
CA ILE A 72 -13.44 -11.40 8.80
C ILE A 72 -12.94 -10.22 7.95
N ALA A 73 -12.99 -10.35 6.62
CA ALA A 73 -12.60 -9.29 5.69
C ALA A 73 -13.53 -8.07 5.79
N LEU A 74 -14.84 -8.28 5.95
CA LEU A 74 -15.82 -7.20 6.16
C LEU A 74 -15.54 -6.44 7.47
N ALA A 75 -15.33 -7.16 8.57
CA ALA A 75 -14.98 -6.54 9.84
C ALA A 75 -13.68 -5.72 9.74
N THR A 76 -12.67 -6.27 9.06
CA THR A 76 -11.39 -5.57 8.80
C THR A 76 -11.60 -4.32 7.93
N GLY A 77 -12.42 -4.42 6.88
CA GLY A 77 -12.72 -3.31 5.98
C GLY A 77 -13.47 -2.17 6.66
N ILE A 78 -14.45 -2.49 7.51
CA ILE A 78 -15.18 -1.50 8.30
C ILE A 78 -14.24 -0.79 9.29
N SER A 79 -13.38 -1.54 9.98
CA SER A 79 -12.38 -0.98 10.88
C SER A 79 -11.40 -0.03 10.16
N ALA A 80 -10.90 -0.44 8.98
CA ALA A 80 -10.05 0.41 8.16
C ALA A 80 -10.76 1.65 7.62
N ALA A 81 -12.05 1.55 7.28
CA ALA A 81 -12.86 2.68 6.85
C ALA A 81 -13.03 3.72 7.98
N GLN A 82 -13.30 3.27 9.21
CA GLN A 82 -13.39 4.13 10.39
C GLN A 82 -12.06 4.85 10.66
N LEU A 83 -10.93 4.14 10.57
CA LEU A 83 -9.60 4.74 10.69
C LEU A 83 -9.32 5.76 9.59
N GLY A 84 -9.73 5.50 8.35
CA GLY A 84 -9.55 6.43 7.24
C GLY A 84 -10.38 7.71 7.37
N VAL A 85 -11.58 7.62 7.95
CA VAL A 85 -12.42 8.79 8.26
C VAL A 85 -11.83 9.61 9.42
N ASN A 86 -11.37 8.93 10.49
CA ASN A 86 -10.84 9.59 11.69
C ASN A 86 -9.44 10.17 11.50
N TYR A 87 -8.61 9.55 10.65
CA TYR A 87 -7.26 9.97 10.35
C TYR A 87 -7.08 10.19 8.83
N PRO A 88 -7.62 11.29 8.27
CA PRO A 88 -7.55 11.60 6.84
C PRO A 88 -6.18 12.16 6.45
N LYS A 89 -5.11 11.42 6.79
CA LYS A 89 -3.73 11.72 6.41
C LYS A 89 -3.34 10.83 5.22
N GLU A 90 -2.64 11.42 4.27
CA GLU A 90 -2.02 10.73 3.14
C GLU A 90 -1.03 9.67 3.67
N GLY A 91 -1.07 8.44 3.13
CA GLY A 91 -0.10 7.38 3.47
C GLY A 91 -0.66 6.10 4.13
N GLY A 92 -1.99 5.97 4.24
CA GLY A 92 -2.66 4.69 4.57
C GLY A 92 -2.24 4.07 5.91
N ALA A 93 -2.23 2.74 5.98
CA ALA A 93 -1.99 1.97 7.21
C ALA A 93 -0.66 2.31 7.92
N PHE A 94 0.38 2.68 7.17
CA PHE A 94 1.64 3.13 7.74
C PHE A 94 1.46 4.42 8.57
N THR A 95 0.68 5.37 8.06
CA THR A 95 0.43 6.64 8.76
C THR A 95 -0.44 6.43 9.99
N TRP A 96 -1.42 5.53 9.93
CA TRP A 96 -2.20 5.13 11.10
C TRP A 96 -1.32 4.51 12.19
N SER A 97 -0.40 3.61 11.83
CA SER A 97 0.52 2.98 12.80
C SER A 97 1.47 3.98 13.48
N ARG A 98 1.84 5.06 12.77
CA ARG A 98 2.74 6.10 13.29
C ARG A 98 2.05 7.05 14.27
N GLU A 99 0.72 7.16 14.21
CA GLU A 99 -0.05 8.02 15.12
C GLU A 99 -0.13 7.46 16.56
N PHE A 100 0.05 6.14 16.73
CA PHE A 100 0.03 5.48 18.05
C PHE A 100 1.25 5.79 18.93
N ASN A 101 2.13 6.72 18.53
CA ASN A 101 3.16 7.40 19.32
C ASN A 101 4.18 6.53 20.11
N HIS A 102 4.25 5.22 19.82
CA HIS A 102 5.26 4.32 20.37
C HIS A 102 6.40 4.11 19.39
N LYS A 103 7.56 4.73 19.65
CA LYS A 103 8.74 4.73 18.75
C LYS A 103 9.22 3.32 18.35
N THR A 104 9.20 2.37 19.30
CA THR A 104 9.62 0.97 19.07
C THR A 104 8.58 0.17 18.29
N VAL A 105 7.29 0.33 18.65
CA VAL A 105 6.19 -0.39 17.99
C VAL A 105 5.99 0.11 16.56
N GLY A 106 6.14 1.41 16.33
CA GLY A 106 6.10 2.01 15.00
C GLY A 106 7.24 1.53 14.08
N PHE A 107 8.44 1.30 14.64
CA PHE A 107 9.55 0.71 13.87
C PHE A 107 9.24 -0.73 13.46
N ILE A 108 8.78 -1.57 14.40
CA ILE A 108 8.41 -2.96 14.14
C ILE A 108 7.26 -3.03 13.13
N ALA A 109 6.24 -2.19 13.27
CA ALA A 109 5.12 -2.09 12.34
C ALA A 109 5.58 -1.67 10.94
N GLY A 110 6.52 -0.73 10.84
CA GLY A 110 7.15 -0.33 9.58
C GLY A 110 7.90 -1.50 8.91
N CYS A 111 8.75 -2.19 9.65
CA CYS A 111 9.46 -3.37 9.15
C CYS A 111 8.49 -4.48 8.71
N ALA A 112 7.45 -4.76 9.49
CA ALA A 112 6.42 -5.73 9.16
C ALA A 112 5.63 -5.34 7.89
N TYR A 113 5.32 -4.04 7.72
CA TYR A 113 4.63 -3.54 6.53
C TYR A 113 5.48 -3.74 5.26
N LEU A 114 6.78 -3.45 5.33
CA LEU A 114 7.71 -3.71 4.23
C LEU A 114 7.83 -5.21 3.94
N GLY A 115 8.00 -6.03 4.98
CA GLY A 115 8.05 -7.49 4.86
C GLY A 115 6.81 -8.08 4.21
N LYS A 116 5.62 -7.58 4.59
CA LYS A 116 4.34 -7.96 3.96
C LYS A 116 4.33 -7.66 2.46
N GLY A 117 4.83 -6.50 2.06
CA GLY A 117 4.93 -6.12 0.64
C GLY A 117 5.78 -7.10 -0.15
N ILE A 118 7.00 -7.37 0.34
CA ILE A 118 7.94 -8.29 -0.30
C ILE A 118 7.33 -9.70 -0.40
N PHE A 119 6.79 -10.20 0.71
CA PHE A 119 6.16 -11.52 0.74
C PHE A 119 4.98 -11.62 -0.24
N SER A 120 4.15 -10.58 -0.31
CA SER A 120 3.02 -10.53 -1.24
C SER A 120 3.46 -10.60 -2.69
N LEU A 121 4.49 -9.86 -3.09
CA LEU A 121 5.01 -9.91 -4.47
C LEU A 121 5.57 -11.30 -4.80
N SER A 122 6.30 -11.91 -3.87
CA SER A 122 6.83 -13.27 -4.04
C SER A 122 5.73 -14.30 -4.26
N VAL A 123 4.64 -14.24 -3.47
CA VAL A 123 3.50 -15.16 -3.61
C VAL A 123 2.80 -14.97 -4.96
N ILE A 124 2.54 -13.72 -5.37
CA ILE A 124 1.88 -13.42 -6.65
C ILE A 124 2.74 -13.91 -7.82
N SER A 125 4.05 -13.68 -7.76
CA SER A 125 4.97 -14.14 -8.79
C SER A 125 5.04 -15.66 -8.87
N LEU A 126 5.03 -16.35 -7.73
CA LEU A 126 5.03 -17.81 -7.70
C LEU A 126 3.73 -18.38 -8.26
N ALA A 127 2.58 -17.75 -7.94
CA ALA A 127 1.29 -18.12 -8.50
C ALA A 127 1.30 -17.94 -10.03
N PHE A 128 1.81 -16.82 -10.54
CA PHE A 128 1.91 -16.61 -11.98
C PHE A 128 2.81 -17.65 -12.67
N ALA A 129 3.93 -18.01 -12.03
CA ALA A 129 4.82 -19.04 -12.52
C ALA A 129 4.17 -20.43 -12.55
N SER A 130 3.38 -20.79 -11.53
CA SER A 130 2.68 -22.08 -11.50
C SER A 130 1.56 -22.18 -12.54
N TYR A 131 0.92 -21.07 -12.90
CA TYR A 131 0.00 -21.02 -14.04
C TYR A 131 0.72 -21.17 -15.38
N SER A 132 1.89 -20.54 -15.53
CA SER A 132 2.64 -20.54 -16.80
C SER A 132 3.18 -21.93 -17.17
N VAL A 133 3.58 -22.75 -16.19
CA VAL A 133 4.03 -24.12 -16.42
C VAL A 133 2.93 -25.05 -16.94
N GLN A 134 1.65 -24.77 -16.62
CA GLN A 134 0.53 -25.53 -17.17
C GLN A 134 0.34 -25.25 -18.67
N ILE A 135 0.75 -24.08 -19.14
CA ILE A 135 0.65 -23.67 -20.54
C ILE A 135 1.90 -24.12 -21.32
N ILE A 136 3.08 -24.02 -20.70
CA ILE A 136 4.37 -24.39 -21.30
C ILE A 136 5.06 -25.45 -20.42
N PRO A 137 4.84 -26.75 -20.71
CA PRO A 137 5.45 -27.82 -19.94
C PRO A 137 6.97 -27.82 -20.12
N GLY A 138 7.72 -27.87 -19.01
CA GLY A 138 9.19 -27.90 -19.00
C GLY A 138 9.87 -26.63 -18.47
N LEU A 139 9.13 -25.57 -18.16
CA LEU A 139 9.72 -24.35 -17.59
C LEU A 139 10.10 -24.53 -16.10
N PRO A 140 11.33 -24.16 -15.68
CA PRO A 140 11.69 -24.11 -14.28
C PRO A 140 10.97 -22.97 -13.56
N ILE A 141 10.02 -23.31 -12.69
CA ILE A 141 9.16 -22.37 -11.93
C ILE A 141 9.97 -21.28 -11.23
N GLN A 142 11.09 -21.66 -10.59
CA GLN A 142 11.93 -20.75 -9.81
C GLN A 142 12.56 -19.66 -10.69
N LEU A 143 13.07 -20.03 -11.87
CA LEU A 143 13.68 -19.09 -12.81
C LEU A 143 12.64 -18.13 -13.36
N PHE A 144 11.45 -18.64 -13.71
CA PHE A 144 10.37 -17.82 -14.26
C PHE A 144 9.79 -16.86 -13.21
N ALA A 145 9.56 -17.32 -11.98
CA ALA A 145 9.15 -16.44 -10.89
C ALA A 145 10.20 -15.35 -10.63
N GLY A 146 11.49 -15.70 -10.62
CA GLY A 146 12.58 -14.71 -10.52
C GLY A 146 12.55 -13.68 -11.66
N ALA A 147 12.35 -14.14 -12.91
CA ALA A 147 12.24 -13.26 -14.07
C ALA A 147 11.02 -12.33 -13.99
N VAL A 148 9.87 -12.81 -13.51
CA VAL A 148 8.66 -12.01 -13.33
C VAL A 148 8.87 -10.94 -12.26
N ILE A 149 9.50 -11.27 -11.12
CA ILE A 149 9.85 -10.30 -10.09
C ILE A 149 10.78 -9.21 -10.67
N LEU A 150 11.82 -9.62 -11.41
CA LEU A 150 12.73 -8.68 -12.07
C LEU A 150 12.02 -7.80 -13.09
N ALA A 151 11.15 -8.37 -13.92
CA ALA A 151 10.37 -7.61 -14.88
C ALA A 151 9.47 -6.57 -14.19
N VAL A 152 8.74 -6.97 -13.14
CA VAL A 152 7.90 -6.06 -12.35
C VAL A 152 8.73 -4.97 -11.66
N MET A 153 9.91 -5.31 -11.15
CA MET A 153 10.85 -4.36 -10.57
C MET A 153 11.30 -3.34 -11.62
N VAL A 154 11.79 -3.80 -12.77
CA VAL A 154 12.22 -2.95 -13.89
C VAL A 154 11.09 -2.04 -14.36
N LEU A 155 9.87 -2.57 -14.53
CA LEU A 155 8.69 -1.77 -14.87
C LEU A 155 8.37 -0.73 -13.80
N ASN A 156 8.48 -1.06 -12.50
CA ASN A 156 8.31 -0.10 -11.41
C ASN A 156 9.33 1.04 -11.52
N PHE A 157 10.61 0.69 -11.73
CA PHE A 157 11.68 1.69 -11.89
C PHE A 157 11.42 2.60 -13.08
N PHE A 158 11.07 2.06 -14.25
CA PHE A 158 10.78 2.87 -15.43
C PHE A 158 9.56 3.78 -15.24
N HIS A 159 8.47 3.29 -14.66
CA HIS A 159 7.28 4.12 -14.40
C HIS A 159 7.58 5.28 -13.46
N VAL A 160 8.36 5.04 -12.40
CA VAL A 160 8.77 6.09 -11.47
C VAL A 160 9.61 7.15 -12.19
N GLN A 161 10.61 6.72 -12.97
CA GLN A 161 11.50 7.64 -13.69
C GLN A 161 10.74 8.44 -14.76
N LEU A 162 9.81 7.82 -15.48
CA LEU A 162 8.98 8.49 -16.48
C LEU A 162 8.07 9.53 -15.82
N THR A 163 7.40 9.17 -14.73
CA THR A 163 6.52 10.06 -13.98
C THR A 163 7.28 11.26 -13.43
N THR A 164 8.44 11.03 -12.80
CA THR A 164 9.29 12.09 -12.26
C THR A 164 9.82 13.03 -13.37
N LYS A 165 10.30 12.49 -14.49
CA LYS A 165 10.79 13.31 -15.62
C LYS A 165 9.70 14.18 -16.21
N VAL A 166 8.51 13.63 -16.45
CA VAL A 166 7.37 14.39 -16.99
C VAL A 166 6.98 15.53 -16.05
N LEU A 167 6.95 15.30 -14.73
CA LEU A 167 6.64 16.33 -13.75
C LEU A 167 7.69 17.45 -13.71
N ILE A 168 8.98 17.11 -13.78
CA ILE A 168 10.07 18.10 -13.81
C ILE A 168 10.01 18.94 -15.09
N THR A 169 9.84 18.30 -16.25
CA THR A 169 9.74 18.99 -17.55
C THR A 169 8.50 19.89 -17.60
N LEU A 170 7.34 19.44 -17.11
CA LEU A 170 6.13 20.25 -17.04
C LEU A 170 6.32 21.50 -16.15
N LYS A 171 7.06 21.35 -15.04
CA LYS A 171 7.35 22.47 -14.13
C LYS A 171 8.37 23.45 -14.74
N SER A 172 9.30 22.97 -15.56
CA SER A 172 10.30 23.78 -16.28
C SER A 172 9.74 24.58 -17.45
N ILE A 173 8.63 24.16 -18.05
CA ILE A 173 7.97 24.87 -19.18
C ILE A 173 7.03 25.97 -18.67
N ARG A 174 6.59 25.89 -17.40
CA ARG A 174 5.60 26.79 -16.78
C ARG A 174 6.19 27.89 -15.89
N GLY A 175 7.52 28.06 -15.85
CA GLY A 175 8.23 29.13 -15.14
C GLY A 175 9.06 29.94 -16.10
#